data_AF-A0A2G9NVT5-F1
#
_entry.id   AF-A0A2G9NVT5-F1
#
_cell.length_a   1.000
_cell.length_b   1.000
_cell.length_c   1.000
_cell.angle_alpha   90.00
_cell.angle_beta   90.00
_cell.angle_gamma   90.00
#
_symmetry.space_group_name_H-M   'P 1'
#
loop_
_entity.id
_entity.type
_entity.pdbx_description
1 polymer ?
#
loop_
_entity_poly.entity_id
_entity_poly.type
_entity_poly.pdbx_seq_one_letter_code
_entity_poly.pdbx_strand_id
1 'polypeptide(L)'
;MSEIIIPRKTEIISDLGEDGLVYKLNESLAIKIYRDENPSENCLNEHKIASLAFQSGIRVPRPYGLFNVTLEDSNQERKGFVMDYLNGFNLFEFSIKARSHEEINKLNILSKEYKNELRNAEDLGFIIKDVSLQNAIYNLEEDLVYLIDFCDWETPKHFNISIPQ
;
A
#
# COMPACT_ATOMS: atom_id res chain seq x y z
N MET A 1 -7.85 -3.61 -23.38
CA MET A 1 -7.27 -3.49 -22.03
C MET A 1 -5.86 -2.95 -22.20
N SER A 2 -5.50 -1.91 -21.44
CA SER A 2 -4.17 -1.29 -21.51
C SER A 2 -3.16 -2.20 -20.81
N GLU A 3 -2.08 -2.57 -21.50
CA GLU A 3 -0.97 -3.36 -20.95
C GLU A 3 0.10 -2.42 -20.38
N ILE A 4 0.66 -2.76 -19.21
CA ILE A 4 1.81 -2.05 -18.62
C ILE A 4 3.05 -2.91 -18.84
N ILE A 5 4.08 -2.35 -19.44
CA ILE A 5 5.39 -2.99 -19.56
C ILE A 5 6.29 -2.39 -18.49
N ILE A 6 6.96 -3.24 -17.70
CA ILE A 6 7.90 -2.82 -16.67
C ILE A 6 9.32 -3.08 -17.20
N PRO A 7 10.06 -2.03 -17.59
CA PRO A 7 11.42 -2.18 -18.04
C PRO A 7 12.33 -2.77 -16.96
N ARG A 8 13.37 -3.48 -17.39
CA ARG A 8 14.41 -4.05 -16.50
C ARG A 8 14.98 -3.07 -15.46
N LYS A 9 15.08 -1.79 -15.82
CA LYS A 9 15.71 -0.75 -14.99
C LYS A 9 14.71 0.03 -14.13
N THR A 10 13.47 -0.43 -14.04
CA THR A 10 12.45 0.23 -13.22
C THR A 10 12.86 0.13 -11.75
N GLU A 11 12.79 1.26 -11.06
CA GLU A 11 13.17 1.37 -9.65
C GLU A 11 12.22 0.54 -8.78
N ILE A 12 12.78 -0.37 -7.99
CA ILE A 12 12.08 -1.07 -6.92
C ILE A 12 12.15 -0.17 -5.68
N ILE A 13 10.99 0.28 -5.20
CA ILE A 13 10.86 1.16 -4.04
C ILE A 13 10.50 0.40 -2.76
N SER A 14 10.08 -0.85 -2.88
CA SER A 14 9.97 -1.78 -1.75
C SER A 14 10.10 -3.21 -2.23
N ASP A 15 11.03 -3.96 -1.63
CA ASP A 15 11.21 -5.40 -1.77
C ASP A 15 10.89 -6.18 -0.48
N LEU A 16 10.49 -5.45 0.57
CA LEU A 16 10.31 -5.95 1.94
C LEU A 16 8.96 -6.63 2.16
N GLY A 17 7.99 -6.43 1.28
CA GLY A 17 6.69 -7.12 1.36
C GLY A 17 6.82 -8.59 1.01
N GLU A 18 6.26 -9.47 1.83
CA GLU A 18 6.26 -10.92 1.59
C GLU A 18 5.50 -11.27 0.28
N ASP A 19 4.47 -10.48 -0.05
CA ASP A 19 3.52 -10.78 -1.12
C ASP A 19 3.92 -10.25 -2.50
N GLY A 20 4.84 -9.29 -2.59
CA GLY A 20 5.07 -8.55 -3.83
C GLY A 20 6.24 -7.58 -3.81
N LEU A 21 6.60 -7.11 -5.00
CA LEU A 21 7.57 -6.03 -5.20
C LEU A 21 6.81 -4.76 -5.60
N VAL A 22 7.21 -3.62 -5.06
CA VAL A 22 6.63 -2.33 -5.43
C VAL A 22 7.61 -1.58 -6.32
N TYR A 23 7.16 -1.22 -7.52
CA TYR A 23 7.93 -0.48 -8.51
C TYR A 23 7.40 0.96 -8.61
N LYS A 24 8.31 1.92 -8.78
CA LYS A 24 7.94 3.29 -9.15
C LYS A 24 7.72 3.35 -10.66
N LEU A 25 6.49 3.64 -11.09
CA LEU A 25 6.18 3.80 -12.51
C LEU A 25 6.59 5.19 -13.01
N ASN A 26 6.32 6.22 -12.21
CA ASN A 26 6.68 7.62 -12.44
C ASN A 26 6.58 8.41 -11.12
N GLU A 27 6.67 9.73 -11.18
CA GLU A 27 6.63 10.60 -9.99
C GLU A 27 5.28 10.61 -9.24
N SER A 28 4.22 10.06 -9.83
CA SER A 28 2.88 10.05 -9.23
C SER A 28 2.32 8.65 -9.02
N LEU A 29 2.91 7.62 -9.61
CA LEU A 29 2.34 6.27 -9.61
C LEU A 29 3.36 5.21 -9.21
N ALA A 30 2.89 4.26 -8.42
CA ALA A 30 3.57 3.02 -8.08
C ALA A 30 2.72 1.83 -8.52
N ILE A 31 3.37 0.67 -8.68
CA ILE A 31 2.71 -0.60 -8.95
C ILE A 31 3.25 -1.69 -8.04
N LYS A 32 2.36 -2.37 -7.30
CA LYS A 32 2.69 -3.60 -6.57
C LYS A 32 2.47 -4.78 -7.51
N ILE A 33 3.52 -5.54 -7.79
CA ILE A 33 3.49 -6.75 -8.60
C ILE A 33 3.67 -7.93 -7.65
N TYR A 34 2.67 -8.79 -7.61
CA TYR A 34 2.66 -9.96 -6.73
C TYR A 34 3.65 -11.02 -7.23
N ARG A 35 4.31 -11.70 -6.29
CA ARG A 35 5.31 -12.73 -6.62
C ARG A 35 4.66 -13.98 -7.23
N ASP A 36 3.41 -14.26 -6.84
CA ASP A 36 2.64 -15.40 -7.33
C ASP A 36 2.19 -15.20 -8.79
N GLU A 37 2.33 -16.24 -9.61
CA GLU A 37 1.96 -16.20 -11.04
C GLU A 37 0.45 -16.01 -11.24
N ASN A 38 -0.33 -16.63 -10.35
CA ASN A 38 -1.74 -16.33 -10.15
C ASN A 38 -1.82 -15.56 -8.83
N PRO A 39 -2.03 -14.23 -8.84
CA PRO A 39 -2.23 -13.49 -7.60
C PRO A 39 -3.31 -14.21 -6.80
N SER A 40 -2.98 -14.58 -5.57
CA SER A 40 -3.94 -15.23 -4.69
C SER A 40 -5.20 -14.37 -4.57
N GLU A 41 -6.33 -14.97 -4.23
CA GLU A 41 -7.57 -14.22 -3.96
C GLU A 41 -7.33 -13.05 -2.97
N ASN A 42 -6.35 -13.22 -2.06
CA ASN A 42 -5.88 -12.20 -1.13
C ASN A 42 -5.30 -10.95 -1.82
N CYS A 43 -4.56 -11.11 -2.92
CA CYS A 43 -3.99 -10.00 -3.69
C CYS A 43 -5.09 -9.20 -4.43
N LEU A 44 -6.13 -9.88 -4.92
CA LEU A 44 -7.31 -9.21 -5.48
C LEU A 44 -8.13 -8.50 -4.39
N ASN A 45 -8.16 -9.08 -3.18
CA ASN A 45 -8.82 -8.50 -2.02
C ASN A 45 -8.12 -7.23 -1.53
N GLU A 46 -6.79 -7.13 -1.62
CA GLU A 46 -6.04 -5.94 -1.25
C GLU A 46 -6.53 -4.68 -2.00
N HIS A 47 -6.69 -4.77 -3.33
CA HIS A 47 -7.25 -3.68 -4.13
C HIS A 47 -8.66 -3.28 -3.67
N LYS A 48 -9.51 -4.27 -3.32
CA LYS A 48 -10.87 -4.01 -2.82
C LYS A 48 -10.84 -3.27 -1.48
N ILE A 49 -9.99 -3.71 -0.55
CA ILE A 49 -9.82 -3.05 0.75
C ILE A 49 -9.31 -1.63 0.56
N ALA A 50 -8.24 -1.44 -0.22
CA ALA A 50 -7.66 -0.13 -0.48
C ALA A 50 -8.70 0.83 -1.11
N SER A 51 -9.50 0.32 -2.06
CA SER A 51 -10.58 1.11 -2.69
C SER A 51 -11.64 1.54 -1.68
N LEU A 52 -12.07 0.63 -0.81
CA LEU A 52 -13.06 0.93 0.21
C LEU A 52 -12.53 1.89 1.26
N ALA A 53 -11.29 1.69 1.71
CA ALA A 53 -10.63 2.57 2.67
C ALA A 53 -10.52 3.99 2.11
N PHE A 54 -10.02 4.14 0.87
CA PHE A 54 -9.93 5.43 0.18
C PHE A 54 -11.30 6.12 0.04
N GLN A 55 -12.32 5.38 -0.42
CA GLN A 55 -13.68 5.91 -0.56
C GLN A 55 -14.31 6.33 0.77
N SER A 56 -13.91 5.68 1.86
CA SER A 56 -14.38 5.99 3.21
C SER A 56 -13.58 7.10 3.89
N GLY A 57 -12.61 7.71 3.19
CA GLY A 57 -11.81 8.81 3.69
C GLY A 57 -10.62 8.40 4.55
N ILE A 58 -10.27 7.11 4.59
CA ILE A 58 -9.04 6.63 5.23
C ILE A 58 -7.84 6.99 4.36
N ARG A 59 -6.77 7.46 4.99
CA ARG A 59 -5.53 7.85 4.32
C ARG A 59 -4.76 6.63 3.86
N VAL A 60 -5.03 6.25 2.63
CA VAL A 60 -4.34 5.21 1.85
C VAL A 60 -3.94 5.78 0.49
N PRO A 61 -2.91 5.25 -0.19
CA PRO A 61 -2.63 5.61 -1.58
C PRO A 61 -3.87 5.41 -2.44
N ARG A 62 -4.20 6.38 -3.31
CA ARG A 62 -5.37 6.22 -4.18
C ARG A 62 -5.20 4.99 -5.07
N PRO A 63 -6.14 4.03 -5.05
CA PRO A 63 -6.10 2.90 -5.96
C PRO A 63 -6.60 3.31 -7.35
N TYR A 64 -5.86 2.95 -8.40
CA TYR A 64 -6.29 3.13 -9.79
C TYR A 64 -6.87 1.85 -10.40
N GLY A 65 -6.40 0.69 -9.94
CA GLY A 65 -6.94 -0.60 -10.36
C GLY A 65 -5.89 -1.68 -10.56
N LEU A 66 -6.35 -2.80 -11.10
CA LEU A 66 -5.54 -3.95 -11.48
C LEU A 66 -5.27 -3.94 -12.97
N PHE A 67 -4.00 -4.12 -13.35
CA PHE A 67 -3.53 -4.09 -14.73
C PHE A 67 -2.79 -5.38 -15.08
N ASN A 68 -2.83 -5.75 -16.35
CA ASN A 68 -1.91 -6.76 -16.88
C ASN A 68 -0.53 -6.13 -17.01
N VAL A 69 0.47 -6.84 -16.52
CA VAL A 69 1.84 -6.37 -16.47
C VAL A 69 2.76 -7.40 -17.11
N THR A 70 3.62 -6.94 -17.99
CA THR A 70 4.68 -7.76 -18.59
C THR A 70 6.03 -7.33 -18.01
N LEU A 71 6.70 -8.27 -17.35
CA LEU A 71 8.06 -8.08 -16.84
C LEU A 71 9.05 -8.37 -17.98
N GLU A 72 9.80 -7.35 -18.45
CA GLU A 72 10.71 -7.50 -19.59
C GLU A 72 11.77 -8.60 -19.38
N ASP A 73 12.25 -8.77 -18.14
CA ASP A 73 13.35 -9.69 -17.82
C ASP A 73 12.98 -11.17 -17.97
N SER A 74 11.73 -11.52 -17.69
CA SER A 74 11.25 -12.90 -17.69
C SER A 74 10.21 -13.17 -18.77
N ASN A 75 9.76 -12.13 -19.47
CA ASN A 75 8.62 -12.17 -20.38
C ASN A 75 7.39 -12.83 -19.74
N GLN A 76 7.26 -12.67 -18.42
CA GLN A 76 6.16 -13.20 -17.64
C GLN A 76 5.05 -12.17 -17.53
N GLU A 77 3.83 -12.60 -17.85
CA GLU A 77 2.63 -11.85 -17.56
C GLU A 77 2.24 -12.04 -16.09
N ARG A 78 1.89 -10.93 -15.45
CA ARG A 78 1.45 -10.84 -14.07
C ARG A 78 0.30 -9.86 -13.95
N LYS A 79 -0.35 -9.83 -12.78
CA LYS A 79 -1.24 -8.75 -12.39
C LYS A 79 -0.50 -7.77 -11.49
N GLY A 80 -0.67 -6.48 -11.75
CA GLY A 80 -0.14 -5.43 -10.89
C GLY A 80 -1.25 -4.52 -10.39
N PHE A 81 -1.15 -4.13 -9.12
CA PHE A 81 -2.03 -3.16 -8.49
C PHE A 81 -1.38 -1.77 -8.56
N VAL A 82 -1.98 -0.87 -9.34
CA VAL A 82 -1.50 0.51 -9.52
C VAL A 82 -2.17 1.44 -8.51
N MET A 83 -1.35 2.27 -7.86
CA MET A 83 -1.76 3.23 -6.85
C MET A 83 -0.91 4.50 -6.90
N ASP A 84 -1.32 5.56 -6.17
CA ASP A 84 -0.48 6.75 -6.00
C ASP A 84 0.89 6.36 -5.42
N TYR A 85 1.95 6.98 -5.95
CA TYR A 85 3.28 6.91 -5.35
C TYR A 85 3.34 7.87 -4.15
N LEU A 86 3.82 7.36 -3.01
CA LEU A 86 4.07 8.19 -1.84
C LEU A 86 5.55 8.56 -1.78
N ASN A 87 5.83 9.85 -1.95
CA ASN A 87 7.17 10.41 -1.81
C ASN A 87 7.51 10.58 -0.31
N GLY A 88 8.00 9.51 0.30
CA GLY A 88 8.06 9.42 1.74
C GLY A 88 9.07 8.41 2.27
N PHE A 89 8.99 8.16 3.58
CA PHE A 89 9.75 7.09 4.22
C PHE A 89 8.86 6.20 5.08
N ASN A 90 9.24 4.93 5.15
CA ASN A 90 8.60 3.95 6.00
C ASN A 90 8.86 4.24 7.49
N LEU A 91 7.82 4.22 8.32
CA LEU A 91 7.95 4.57 9.75
C LEU A 91 8.78 3.55 10.53
N PHE A 92 8.74 2.27 10.18
CA PHE A 92 9.58 1.26 10.82
C PHE A 92 11.06 1.50 10.54
N GLU A 93 11.43 1.76 9.29
CA GLU A 93 12.82 2.10 8.97
C GLU A 93 13.29 3.36 9.70
N PHE A 94 12.45 4.39 9.75
CA PHE A 94 12.76 5.60 10.49
C PHE A 94 12.92 5.32 11.98
N SER A 95 12.10 4.43 12.56
CA SER A 95 12.21 4.02 13.96
C SER A 95 13.55 3.35 14.29
N ILE A 96 14.09 2.57 13.35
CA ILE A 96 15.40 1.92 13.52
C ILE A 96 16.52 2.95 13.42
N LYS A 97 16.37 4.00 12.61
CA LYS A 97 17.42 5.00 12.33
C LYS A 97 17.41 6.20 13.27
N ALA A 98 16.29 6.55 13.90
CA ALA A 98 16.18 7.70 14.80
C ALA A 98 17.15 7.60 15.99
N ARG A 99 17.92 8.67 16.25
CA ARG A 99 18.91 8.70 17.35
C ARG A 99 18.84 9.96 18.19
N SER A 100 18.47 11.09 17.60
CA SER A 100 18.34 12.36 18.32
C SER A 100 17.00 12.47 19.05
N HIS A 101 16.96 13.34 20.06
CA HIS A 101 15.72 13.64 20.78
C HIS A 101 14.63 14.16 19.83
N GLU A 102 15.00 14.99 18.85
CA GLU A 102 14.08 15.53 17.84
C GLU A 102 13.49 14.44 16.96
N GLU A 103 14.31 13.52 16.42
CA GLU A 103 13.82 12.41 15.60
C GLU A 103 12.92 11.47 16.38
N ILE A 104 13.26 11.16 17.64
CA ILE A 104 12.43 10.33 18.51
C ILE A 104 11.08 11.01 18.78
N ASN A 105 11.07 12.33 19.03
CA ASN A 105 9.83 13.09 19.21
C ASN A 105 9.00 13.09 17.91
N LYS A 106 9.63 13.28 16.75
CA LYS A 106 8.96 13.19 15.45
C LYS A 106 8.34 11.80 15.24
N LEU A 107 9.09 10.73 15.49
CA LEU A 107 8.60 9.36 15.40
C LEU A 107 7.39 9.12 16.32
N ASN A 108 7.41 9.64 17.55
CA ASN A 108 6.28 9.51 18.48
C ASN A 108 5.01 10.19 17.97
N ILE A 109 5.15 11.38 17.35
CA ILE A 109 4.03 12.10 16.72
C ILE A 109 3.47 11.29 15.56
N LEU A 110 4.33 10.86 14.62
CA LEU A 110 3.92 10.09 13.45
C LEU A 110 3.31 8.73 13.83
N SER A 111 3.86 8.06 14.85
CA SER A 111 3.31 6.80 15.36
C SER A 111 1.92 6.98 16.01
N LYS A 112 1.67 8.13 16.62
CA LYS A 112 0.34 8.47 17.16
C LYS A 112 -0.65 8.72 16.03
N GLU A 113 -0.22 9.41 14.98
CA GLU A 113 -1.03 9.68 13.80
C GLU A 113 -1.40 8.39 13.06
N TYR A 114 -0.44 7.48 12.85
CA TYR A 114 -0.68 6.12 12.35
C TYR A 114 -1.76 5.40 13.16
N LYS A 115 -1.64 5.38 14.50
CA LYS A 115 -2.62 4.73 15.38
C LYS A 115 -3.99 5.38 15.33
N ASN A 116 -4.07 6.70 15.14
CA ASN A 116 -5.35 7.38 14.97
C ASN A 116 -6.00 6.97 13.65
N GLU A 117 -5.23 6.86 12.58
CA GLU A 117 -5.76 6.44 11.27
C GLU A 117 -6.26 4.99 11.29
N LEU A 118 -5.52 4.08 11.96
CA LEU A 118 -5.99 2.72 12.20
C LEU A 118 -7.33 2.70 12.95
N ARG A 119 -7.46 3.50 14.02
CA ARG A 119 -8.71 3.60 14.78
C ARG A 119 -9.86 4.13 13.93
N ASN A 120 -9.60 5.14 13.07
CA ASN A 120 -10.62 5.63 12.14
C ASN A 120 -11.11 4.50 11.22
N ALA A 121 -10.21 3.64 10.72
CA ALA A 121 -10.59 2.49 9.92
C ALA A 121 -11.36 1.43 10.74
N GLU A 122 -10.94 1.13 11.97
CA GLU A 122 -11.67 0.22 12.86
C GLU A 122 -13.07 0.75 13.22
N ASP A 123 -13.23 2.05 13.44
CA ASP A 123 -14.51 2.72 13.73
C ASP A 123 -15.47 2.65 12.52
N LEU A 124 -14.93 2.59 11.30
CA LEU A 124 -15.69 2.31 10.07
C LEU A 124 -15.97 0.82 9.86
N GLY A 125 -15.43 -0.03 10.74
CA GLY A 125 -15.70 -1.47 10.82
C GLY A 125 -14.71 -2.35 10.07
N PHE A 126 -13.58 -1.82 9.59
CA PHE A 126 -12.52 -2.66 9.03
C PHE A 126 -11.92 -3.53 10.14
N ILE A 127 -11.57 -4.77 9.81
CA ILE A 127 -10.85 -5.66 10.74
C ILE A 127 -9.39 -5.69 10.30
N ILE A 128 -8.51 -5.19 11.16
CA ILE A 128 -7.09 -5.03 10.88
C ILE A 128 -6.32 -6.05 11.71
N LYS A 129 -5.62 -6.99 11.06
CA LYS A 129 -4.83 -8.02 11.76
C LYS A 129 -3.35 -7.68 11.86
N ASP A 130 -2.79 -7.06 10.82
CA ASP A 130 -1.37 -6.69 10.79
C ASP A 130 -1.15 -5.21 11.14
N VAL A 131 -0.99 -4.96 12.43
CA VAL A 131 -0.72 -3.63 12.99
C VAL A 131 0.78 -3.49 13.24
N SER A 132 1.48 -2.89 12.29
CA SER A 132 2.92 -2.68 12.31
C SER A 132 3.32 -1.35 11.69
N LEU A 133 4.35 -0.69 12.22
CA LEU A 133 4.91 0.52 11.60
C LEU A 133 5.49 0.27 10.20
N GLN A 134 5.69 -1.01 9.82
CA GLN A 134 6.05 -1.38 8.45
C GLN A 134 4.92 -1.06 7.47
N ASN A 135 3.68 -0.99 7.94
CA ASN A 135 2.48 -0.72 7.15
C ASN A 135 2.12 0.79 7.17
N ALA A 136 3.13 1.64 7.37
CA ALA A 136 2.97 3.09 7.46
C ALA A 136 4.07 3.83 6.70
N ILE A 137 3.66 4.72 5.79
CA ILE A 137 4.55 5.64 5.09
C ILE A 137 4.19 7.06 5.51
N TYR A 138 5.19 7.85 5.90
CA TYR A 138 5.03 9.28 6.05
C TYR A 138 5.37 9.97 4.72
N ASN A 139 4.38 10.64 4.13
CA ASN A 139 4.49 11.37 2.87
C ASN A 139 5.03 12.78 3.13
N LEU A 140 6.13 13.13 2.46
CA LEU A 140 6.83 14.42 2.65
C LEU A 140 6.07 15.60 2.03
N GLU A 141 5.29 15.35 0.99
CA GLU A 141 4.60 16.42 0.24
C GLU A 141 3.38 16.95 1.00
N GLU A 142 2.67 16.05 1.68
CA GLU A 142 1.44 16.38 2.41
C GLU A 142 1.65 16.51 3.91
N ASP A 143 2.81 16.09 4.43
CA ASP A 143 3.10 16.02 5.88
C ASP A 143 2.10 15.12 6.63
N LEU A 144 1.74 13.97 6.03
CA LEU A 144 0.74 13.04 6.54
C LEU A 144 1.24 11.59 6.54
N VAL A 145 0.73 10.80 7.48
CA VAL A 145 0.93 9.36 7.53
C VAL A 145 -0.17 8.64 6.74
N TYR A 146 0.25 7.74 5.87
CA TYR A 146 -0.58 6.87 5.05
C TYR A 146 -0.45 5.42 5.49
N LEU A 147 -1.57 4.72 5.52
CA LEU A 147 -1.62 3.26 5.69
C LEU A 147 -1.33 2.58 4.36
N ILE A 148 -0.54 1.51 4.39
CA ILE A 148 -0.24 0.66 3.24
C ILE A 148 -0.37 -0.81 3.66
N ASP A 149 -0.30 -1.71 2.68
CA ASP A 149 -0.34 -3.17 2.85
C ASP A 149 -1.64 -3.66 3.52
N PHE A 150 -2.60 -4.09 2.70
CA PHE A 150 -3.94 -4.44 3.14
C PHE A 150 -4.26 -5.93 2.99
N CYS A 151 -3.25 -6.78 2.77
CA CYS A 151 -3.43 -8.21 2.51
C CYS A 151 -4.23 -8.92 3.62
N ASP A 152 -3.99 -8.55 4.89
CA ASP A 152 -4.61 -9.16 6.07
C ASP A 152 -5.80 -8.36 6.64
N TRP A 153 -6.33 -7.41 5.87
CA TRP A 153 -7.51 -6.64 6.26
C TRP A 153 -8.79 -7.33 5.80
N GLU A 154 -9.85 -7.23 6.61
CA GLU A 154 -11.19 -7.66 6.23
C GLU A 154 -12.15 -6.47 6.13
N THR A 155 -13.04 -6.51 5.14
CA THR A 155 -14.09 -5.51 4.98
C THR A 155 -15.10 -5.57 6.14
N PRO A 156 -15.69 -4.44 6.54
CA PRO A 156 -16.80 -4.45 7.49
C PRO A 156 -17.94 -5.34 6.99
N LYS A 157 -18.56 -6.13 7.88
CA LYS A 157 -19.65 -7.07 7.54
C LYS A 157 -20.86 -6.40 6.86
N HIS A 158 -21.00 -5.08 6.99
CA HIS A 158 -22.10 -4.30 6.40
C HIS A 158 -21.82 -3.83 4.96
N PHE A 159 -20.56 -3.90 4.47
CA PHE A 159 -20.20 -3.62 3.08
C PHE A 159 -20.30 -4.89 2.23
N ASN A 160 -21.52 -5.40 2.04
CA ASN A 160 -21.82 -6.38 0.99
C ASN A 160 -21.87 -5.66 -0.37
N ILE A 161 -20.71 -5.29 -0.90
CA ILE A 161 -20.64 -4.78 -2.27
C ILE A 161 -20.71 -5.99 -3.19
N SER A 162 -21.86 -6.14 -3.85
CA SER A 162 -22.02 -7.04 -4.99
C SER A 162 -21.04 -6.58 -6.06
N ILE A 163 -20.08 -7.43 -6.42
CA ILE A 163 -19.21 -7.15 -7.57
C ILE A 163 -20.14 -7.09 -8.80
N PRO A 164 -20.17 -6.00 -9.57
CA PRO A 164 -20.86 -6.01 -10.86
C PRO A 164 -20.17 -7.06 -11.74
N GLN A 165 -20.95 -8.02 -12.24
CA GLN A 165 -20.48 -9.03 -13.19
C GLN A 165 -20.02 -8.40 -14.51
#